data_AF-A0A6I2ZH46-F1
#
_entry.id   AF-A0A6I2ZH46-F1
#
_cell.length_a   1.000
_cell.length_b   1.000
_cell.length_c   1.000
_cell.angle_alpha   90.00
_cell.angle_beta   90.00
_cell.angle_gamma   90.00
#
_symmetry.space_group_name_H-M   'P 1'
#
loop_
_entity.id
_entity.type
_entity.pdbx_description
1 polymer ?
#
loop_
_entity_poly.entity_id
_entity_poly.type
_entity_poly.pdbx_seq_one_letter_code
_entity_poly.pdbx_strand_id
1 'polypeptide(L)'
;MSPRRNHPKRKSGGTRPADDEREINTSHEVLEEHEDGIYLVRKITGSSSNKPYRCPGCDQMIPMATPHTVAWLEYDVETRRHWHNACWAKKSKRGPRTERTRNAPKY
;
A
#
# COMPACT_ATOMS: atom_id res chain seq x y z
N MET A 1 0.87 -29.02 -36.67
CA MET A 1 1.64 -28.73 -35.43
C MET A 1 2.27 -27.35 -35.57
N SER A 2 1.89 -26.40 -34.71
CA SER A 2 2.26 -24.98 -34.88
C SER A 2 3.52 -24.62 -34.07
N PRO A 3 4.53 -23.95 -34.66
CA PRO A 3 5.71 -23.53 -33.91
C PRO A 3 5.38 -22.41 -32.91
N ARG A 4 5.71 -22.61 -31.63
CA ARG A 4 5.61 -21.59 -30.57
C ARG A 4 6.63 -20.48 -30.82
N ARG A 5 6.18 -19.31 -31.25
CA ARG A 5 6.98 -18.09 -31.31
C ARG A 5 7.23 -17.59 -29.88
N ASN A 6 8.45 -17.77 -29.39
CA ASN A 6 8.93 -17.16 -28.15
C ASN A 6 9.45 -15.75 -28.49
N HIS A 7 8.82 -14.70 -27.97
CA HIS A 7 9.28 -13.31 -28.17
C HIS A 7 9.87 -12.78 -26.85
N PRO A 8 11.20 -12.67 -26.72
CA PRO A 8 11.80 -12.05 -25.54
C PRO A 8 11.55 -10.53 -25.59
N LYS A 9 10.79 -10.00 -24.62
CA LYS A 9 10.53 -8.56 -24.52
C LYS A 9 11.80 -7.85 -24.05
N ARG A 10 12.35 -7.02 -24.95
CA ARG A 10 13.55 -6.19 -24.78
C ARG A 10 13.46 -5.30 -23.54
N LYS A 11 14.58 -5.21 -22.81
CA LYS A 11 14.89 -4.20 -21.79
C LYS A 11 14.71 -2.80 -22.39
N SER A 12 13.74 -2.04 -21.90
CA SER A 12 13.69 -0.59 -22.09
C SER A 12 14.17 0.07 -20.80
N GLY A 13 15.33 0.72 -20.89
CA GLY A 13 15.88 1.55 -19.84
C GLY A 13 14.90 2.66 -19.45
N GLY A 14 14.70 2.78 -18.14
CA GLY A 14 14.16 3.97 -17.50
C GLY A 14 15.15 4.34 -16.41
N THR A 15 15.75 5.52 -16.58
CA THR A 15 16.62 6.25 -15.66
C THR A 15 16.52 5.81 -14.21
N ARG A 16 17.60 5.20 -13.68
CA ARG A 16 17.87 5.23 -12.24
C ARG A 16 18.48 6.61 -11.98
N PRO A 17 17.86 7.51 -11.21
CA PRO A 17 18.67 8.52 -10.55
C PRO A 17 19.50 7.76 -9.51
N ALA A 18 20.80 7.68 -9.80
CA ALA A 18 21.81 7.40 -8.80
C ALA A 18 21.91 8.62 -7.88
N ASP A 19 22.29 8.33 -6.64
CA ASP A 19 22.84 9.26 -5.66
C ASP A 19 22.14 10.62 -5.51
N ASP A 20 21.15 10.64 -4.62
CA ASP A 20 21.06 11.75 -3.69
C ASP A 20 21.28 11.16 -2.31
N GLU A 21 22.30 11.68 -1.64
CA GLU A 21 22.71 11.38 -0.27
C GLU A 21 21.56 11.64 0.70
N ARG A 22 20.56 10.75 0.73
CA ARG A 22 19.65 10.70 1.87
C ARG A 22 20.46 10.15 3.04
N GLU A 23 21.05 11.10 3.77
CA GLU A 23 21.21 11.05 5.20
C GLU A 23 20.23 10.03 5.80
N ILE A 24 20.76 9.21 6.71
CA ILE A 24 20.09 8.15 7.46
C ILE A 24 18.96 8.77 8.30
N ASN A 25 17.93 9.26 7.62
CA ASN A 25 16.81 9.94 8.19
C ASN A 25 15.83 8.83 8.52
N THR A 26 15.83 8.51 9.80
CA THR A 26 15.06 7.43 10.45
C THR A 26 13.54 7.59 10.24
N SER A 27 13.09 8.65 9.56
CA SER A 27 11.70 8.92 9.18
C SER A 27 11.58 9.13 7.65
N HIS A 28 11.40 8.05 6.88
CA HIS A 28 10.90 8.12 5.49
C HIS A 28 9.39 8.46 5.49
N GLU A 29 9.04 9.58 6.10
CA GLU A 29 7.68 10.10 6.21
C GLU A 29 7.46 11.13 5.11
N VAL A 30 6.37 10.98 4.38
CA VAL A 30 5.95 11.88 3.31
C VAL A 30 4.58 12.40 3.67
N LEU A 31 4.40 13.71 3.60
CA LEU A 31 3.12 14.35 3.80
C LEU A 31 2.34 14.30 2.47
N GLU A 32 1.14 13.71 2.51
CA GLU A 32 0.23 13.59 1.36
C GLU A 32 -1.12 14.20 1.71
N GLU A 33 -1.62 15.12 0.89
CA GLU A 33 -2.97 15.68 1.02
C GLU A 33 -3.99 14.77 0.30
N HIS A 34 -5.07 14.42 1.00
CA HIS A 34 -6.18 13.60 0.49
C HIS A 34 -7.52 14.26 0.83
N GLU A 35 -8.62 13.77 0.22
CA GLU A 35 -9.99 14.33 0.42
C GLU A 35 -10.42 14.40 1.89
N ASP A 36 -9.92 13.49 2.73
CA ASP A 36 -10.26 13.41 4.16
C ASP A 36 -9.33 14.26 5.05
N GLY A 37 -8.29 14.88 4.49
CA GLY A 37 -7.29 15.66 5.22
C GLY A 37 -5.84 15.32 4.85
N ILE A 38 -4.91 15.88 5.62
CA ILE A 38 -3.46 15.70 5.44
C ILE A 38 -2.99 14.45 6.18
N TYR A 39 -2.31 13.57 5.44
CA TYR A 39 -1.78 12.31 5.95
C TYR A 39 -0.26 12.33 6.00
N LEU A 40 0.30 11.84 7.09
CA LEU A 40 1.69 11.41 7.17
C LEU A 40 1.79 9.96 6.72
N VAL A 41 2.62 9.70 5.71
CA VAL A 41 2.73 8.42 5.03
C VAL A 41 4.15 7.88 5.15
N ARG A 42 4.27 6.67 5.68
CA ARG A 42 5.55 5.97 5.83
C ARG A 42 5.54 4.66 5.05
N LYS A 43 6.58 4.43 4.23
CA LYS A 43 6.78 3.13 3.55
C LYS A 43 7.49 2.16 4.49
N ILE A 44 6.90 0.98 4.68
CA ILE A 44 7.43 -0.10 5.51
C ILE A 44 8.00 -1.18 4.59
N THR A 45 9.25 -1.56 4.84
CA THR A 45 9.89 -2.68 4.15
C THR A 45 9.38 -4.00 4.70
N GLY A 46 9.46 -5.07 3.91
CA GLY A 46 9.06 -6.40 4.38
C GLY A 46 9.76 -6.78 5.69
N SER A 47 11.07 -6.65 5.74
CA SER A 47 11.89 -7.03 6.91
C SER A 47 11.51 -6.33 8.22
N SER A 48 10.90 -5.14 8.18
CA SER A 48 10.44 -4.43 9.38
C SER A 48 9.00 -4.78 9.79
N SER A 49 8.27 -5.53 8.97
CA SER A 49 6.93 -6.02 9.26
C SER A 49 6.98 -7.33 10.04
N ASN A 50 6.95 -7.22 11.37
CA ASN A 50 7.01 -8.37 12.29
C ASN A 50 5.63 -8.87 12.75
N LYS A 51 4.54 -8.21 12.35
CA LYS A 51 3.17 -8.54 12.73
C LYS A 51 2.24 -8.43 11.53
N PRO A 52 1.22 -9.29 11.42
CA PRO A 52 0.20 -9.15 10.40
C PRO A 52 -0.77 -8.02 10.78
N TYR A 53 -1.23 -7.26 9.80
CA TYR A 53 -2.14 -6.13 10.00
C TYR A 53 -3.35 -6.20 9.07
N ARG A 54 -4.47 -5.59 9.45
CA ARG A 54 -5.67 -5.53 8.60
C ARG A 54 -5.66 -4.28 7.74
N CYS A 55 -5.80 -4.44 6.42
CA CYS A 55 -5.84 -3.31 5.48
C CYS A 55 -7.25 -2.69 5.38
N PRO A 56 -7.43 -1.39 5.68
CA PRO A 56 -8.75 -0.75 5.60
C PRO A 56 -9.34 -0.70 4.18
N GLY A 57 -8.51 -0.55 3.15
CA GLY A 57 -8.99 -0.37 1.77
C GLY A 57 -9.50 -1.63 1.08
N CYS A 58 -9.19 -2.83 1.59
CA CYS A 58 -9.66 -4.08 1.02
C CYS A 58 -10.16 -5.09 2.05
N ASP A 59 -10.02 -4.78 3.34
CA ASP A 59 -10.27 -5.70 4.44
C ASP A 59 -9.60 -7.05 4.17
N GLN A 60 -8.30 -7.04 3.88
CA GLN A 60 -7.48 -8.25 3.80
C GLN A 60 -6.30 -8.13 4.76
N MET A 61 -5.77 -9.28 5.19
CA MET A 61 -4.59 -9.32 6.04
C MET A 61 -3.35 -9.01 5.20
N ILE A 62 -2.53 -8.09 5.69
CA ILE A 62 -1.15 -7.87 5.27
C ILE A 62 -0.31 -8.86 6.07
N PRO A 63 0.31 -9.87 5.45
CA PRO A 63 1.16 -10.82 6.16
C PRO A 63 2.41 -10.15 6.73
N MET A 64 3.05 -10.83 7.68
CA MET A 64 4.41 -10.47 8.10
C MET A 64 5.36 -10.51 6.90
N ALA A 65 6.50 -9.82 7.02
CA ALA A 65 7.51 -9.72 5.97
C ALA A 65 7.01 -9.09 4.65
N THR A 66 5.81 -8.49 4.61
CA THR A 66 5.24 -7.90 3.38
C THR A 66 5.44 -6.39 3.35
N PRO A 67 6.06 -5.83 2.28
CA PRO A 67 6.19 -4.38 2.13
C PRO A 67 4.82 -3.71 2.00
N HIS A 68 4.58 -2.67 2.80
CA HIS A 68 3.30 -1.99 2.86
C HIS A 68 3.46 -0.52 3.30
N THR A 69 2.35 0.23 3.33
CA THR A 69 2.34 1.65 3.69
C THR A 69 1.62 1.83 5.02
N VAL A 70 2.18 2.63 5.92
CA VAL A 70 1.52 3.07 7.14
C VAL A 70 1.14 4.53 6.96
N ALA A 71 -0.11 4.87 7.25
CA ALA A 71 -0.60 6.23 7.11
C ALA A 71 -1.49 6.61 8.29
N TRP A 72 -1.39 7.87 8.72
CA TRP A 72 -2.18 8.47 9.79
C TRP A 72 -2.39 9.96 9.49
N LEU A 73 -3.38 10.57 10.14
CA LEU A 73 -3.62 12.00 9.99
C LEU A 73 -2.51 12.78 10.72
N GLU A 74 -2.10 13.92 10.18
CA GLU A 74 -0.98 14.71 10.74
C GLU A 74 -1.13 14.99 12.25
N TYR A 75 -2.35 15.27 12.69
CA TYR A 75 -2.68 15.60 14.08
C TYR A 75 -3.02 14.37 14.95
N ASP A 76 -3.05 13.17 14.39
CA ASP A 76 -3.47 11.96 15.09
C ASP A 76 -2.55 10.77 14.78
N VAL A 77 -1.45 10.76 15.51
CA VAL A 77 -0.36 9.79 15.39
C VAL A 77 -0.73 8.41 15.97
N GLU A 78 -1.79 8.32 16.76
CA GLU A 78 -2.22 7.06 17.36
C GLU A 78 -3.06 6.23 16.40
N THR A 79 -3.77 6.86 15.45
CA THR A 79 -4.63 6.17 14.48
C THR A 79 -3.89 5.64 13.24
N ARG A 80 -2.62 5.22 13.41
CA ARG A 80 -1.80 4.58 12.36
C ARG A 80 -2.49 3.36 11.78
N ARG A 81 -2.82 3.45 10.49
CA ARG A 81 -3.42 2.36 9.73
C ARG A 81 -2.42 1.80 8.73
N HIS A 82 -2.47 0.47 8.56
CA HIS A 82 -1.58 -0.27 7.69
C HIS A 82 -2.31 -0.62 6.40
N TRP A 83 -1.75 -0.26 5.26
CA TRP A 83 -2.35 -0.41 3.95
C TRP A 83 -1.42 -1.18 3.02
N HIS A 84 -1.96 -2.07 2.19
CA HIS A 84 -1.21 -2.53 1.02
C HIS A 84 -0.81 -1.32 0.16
N ASN A 85 0.37 -1.36 -0.46
CA ASN A 85 0.84 -0.26 -1.32
C ASN A 85 -0.17 0.08 -2.44
N ALA A 86 -0.75 -0.94 -3.07
CA ALA A 86 -1.76 -0.76 -4.11
C ALA A 86 -3.11 -0.24 -3.58
N CYS A 87 -3.45 -0.53 -2.32
CA CYS A 87 -4.65 -0.02 -1.67
C CYS A 87 -4.50 1.45 -1.31
N TRP A 88 -3.34 1.84 -0.76
CA TRP A 88 -3.04 3.25 -0.48
C TRP A 88 -3.09 4.12 -1.74
N ALA A 89 -2.41 3.68 -2.81
CA ALA A 89 -2.40 4.41 -4.09
C ALA A 89 -3.79 4.60 -4.73
N LYS A 90 -4.80 3.83 -4.29
CA LYS A 90 -6.19 3.93 -4.75
C LYS A 90 -7.15 4.17 -3.59
N LYS A 91 -6.70 4.78 -2.48
CA LYS A 91 -7.46 4.93 -1.24
C LYS A 91 -8.85 5.54 -1.48
N SER A 92 -8.94 6.66 -2.21
CA SER A 92 -10.22 7.34 -2.49
C SER A 92 -11.22 6.45 -3.25
N LYS A 93 -10.74 5.42 -3.96
CA LYS A 93 -11.56 4.49 -4.75
C LYS A 93 -11.68 3.10 -4.11
N ARG A 94 -11.06 2.87 -2.95
CA ARG A 94 -10.94 1.56 -2.30
C ARG A 94 -11.53 1.63 -0.90
N GLY A 95 -12.66 0.95 -0.72
CA GLY A 95 -13.24 0.67 0.59
C GLY A 95 -13.38 -0.84 0.80
N PRO A 96 -13.55 -1.27 2.06
CA PRO A 96 -13.87 -2.66 2.35
C PRO A 96 -15.14 -3.03 1.59
N ARG A 97 -15.14 -4.20 0.94
CA ARG A 97 -16.39 -4.70 0.35
C ARG A 97 -17.31 -5.03 1.51
N THR A 98 -18.23 -4.13 1.84
CA THR A 98 -19.30 -4.43 2.79
C THR A 98 -20.04 -5.63 2.24
N GLU A 99 -19.92 -6.78 2.89
CA GLU A 99 -20.72 -7.95 2.57
C GLU A 99 -22.17 -7.60 2.94
N ARG A 100 -22.87 -6.96 2.00
CA ARG A 100 -24.32 -6.89 2.03
C ARG A 100 -24.78 -8.32 1.86
N THR A 101 -25.13 -8.93 2.98
CA THR A 101 -25.61 -10.30 3.10
C THR A 101 -26.55 -10.59 1.94
N ARG A 102 -26.09 -11.40 0.99
CA ARG A 102 -26.98 -12.03 -0.01
C ARG A 102 -27.95 -13.02 0.66
N ASN A 103 -27.88 -13.15 1.98
CA ASN A 103 -28.64 -14.03 2.85
C ASN A 103 -29.22 -13.30 4.08
N ALA A 104 -29.54 -12.00 3.98
CA ALA A 104 -30.35 -11.35 5.01
C ALA A 104 -31.68 -12.10 5.12
N PRO A 105 -32.11 -12.56 6.32
CA PRO A 105 -33.40 -13.20 6.45
C PRO A 105 -34.50 -12.25 5.98
N LYS A 106 -35.36 -12.71 5.08
CA LYS A 106 -36.62 -12.04 4.81
C LYS A 106 -37.55 -12.36 5.98
N TYR A 107 -37.73 -11.40 6.88
CA TYR A 107 -38.95 -11.26 7.65
C TYR A 107 -39.64 -10.00 7.16
#